data_AF-A0A8R7TC02-F1
#
_entry.id   AF-A0A8R7TC02-F1
#
_cell.length_a   1.000
_cell.length_b   1.000
_cell.length_c   1.000
_cell.angle_alpha   90.00
_cell.angle_beta   90.00
_cell.angle_gamma   90.00
#
_symmetry.space_group_name_H-M   'P 1'
#
loop_
_entity.id
_entity.type
_entity.pdbx_description
1 polymer ?
#
loop_
_entity_poly.entity_id
_entity_poly.type
_entity_poly.pdbx_seq_one_letter_code
_entity_poly.pdbx_strand_id
1 'polypeptide(L)'
;MEKVKEPKANWDSAAHTIFMNACVEEVRANNRNGGYLSDIGQANLHKKFNERSGRNYSTRQIKNRWGVCRSEYNTWKTLIQQASGLGRDEHTHTIAATNEWWALEIKAHPEAAKFRYAPLAEEEKMLDVFDTTC
;
A
#
# COMPACT_ATOMS: atom_id res chain seq x y z
N MET A 1 10.87 -27.31 19.91
CA MET A 1 9.81 -26.28 19.99
C MET A 1 9.25 -26.11 18.59
N GLU A 2 8.02 -26.55 18.34
CA GLU A 2 7.35 -26.27 17.06
C GLU A 2 7.14 -24.77 16.92
N LYS A 3 7.56 -24.21 15.79
CA LYS A 3 7.20 -22.82 15.43
C LYS A 3 5.70 -22.83 15.15
N VAL A 4 4.90 -22.38 16.12
CA VAL A 4 3.47 -22.14 15.89
C VAL A 4 3.35 -21.18 14.71
N LYS A 5 2.77 -21.67 13.62
CA LYS A 5 2.59 -20.90 12.40
C LYS A 5 1.51 -19.87 12.66
N GLU A 6 1.93 -18.63 12.79
CA GLU A 6 1.01 -17.50 12.95
C GLU A 6 -0.07 -17.50 11.85
N PRO A 7 -1.35 -17.29 12.19
CA PRO A 7 -2.43 -17.22 11.23
C PRO A 7 -2.16 -16.19 10.13
N LYS A 8 -2.61 -16.45 8.91
CA LYS A 8 -2.50 -15.48 7.81
C LYS A 8 -3.37 -14.26 8.15
N ALA A 9 -2.78 -13.06 8.11
CA ALA A 9 -3.52 -11.82 8.29
C ALA A 9 -4.51 -11.61 7.14
N ASN A 10 -5.75 -11.24 7.47
CA ASN A 10 -6.76 -10.81 6.51
C ASN A 10 -6.75 -9.28 6.39
N TRP A 11 -6.43 -8.78 5.20
CA TRP A 11 -6.35 -7.35 4.91
C TRP A 11 -7.51 -6.91 4.02
N ASP A 12 -8.74 -7.03 4.55
CA ASP A 12 -9.93 -6.48 3.91
C ASP A 12 -9.86 -4.94 3.78
N SER A 13 -10.82 -4.36 3.05
CA SER A 13 -10.86 -2.91 2.81
C SER A 13 -10.83 -2.09 4.11
N ALA A 14 -11.61 -2.50 5.13
CA ALA A 14 -11.62 -1.83 6.43
C ALA A 14 -10.25 -1.91 7.14
N ALA A 15 -9.60 -3.08 7.13
CA ALA A 15 -8.24 -3.25 7.63
C ALA A 15 -7.27 -2.32 6.93
N HIS A 16 -7.39 -2.26 5.60
CA HIS A 16 -6.48 -1.48 4.79
C HIS A 16 -6.61 0.01 5.07
N THR A 17 -7.84 0.54 5.14
CA THR A 17 -8.09 1.95 5.46
C THR A 17 -7.58 2.31 6.86
N ILE A 18 -7.83 1.46 7.88
CA ILE A 18 -7.31 1.69 9.24
C ILE A 18 -5.78 1.72 9.25
N PHE A 19 -5.15 0.77 8.56
CA PHE A 19 -3.70 0.70 8.43
C PHE A 19 -3.13 1.96 7.76
N MET A 20 -3.70 2.38 6.63
CA MET A 20 -3.24 3.58 5.91
C MET A 20 -3.40 4.85 6.72
N ASN A 21 -4.52 5.02 7.43
CA ASN A 21 -4.73 6.15 8.33
C ASN A 21 -3.67 6.20 9.44
N ALA A 22 -3.38 5.05 10.07
CA ALA A 22 -2.34 4.99 11.10
C ALA A 22 -0.94 5.30 10.54
N CYS A 23 -0.61 4.83 9.34
CA CYS A 23 0.65 5.18 8.66
C CYS A 23 0.77 6.69 8.40
N VAL A 24 -0.29 7.31 7.87
CA VAL A 24 -0.32 8.76 7.60
C VAL A 24 -0.12 9.57 8.88
N GLU A 25 -0.75 9.18 9.99
CA GLU A 25 -0.58 9.85 11.27
C GLU A 25 0.88 9.82 11.76
N GLU A 26 1.54 8.67 11.70
CA GLU A 26 2.93 8.56 12.15
C GLU A 26 3.90 9.33 11.25
N VAL A 27 3.64 9.31 9.94
CA VAL A 27 4.37 10.13 8.97
C VAL A 27 4.24 11.62 9.29
N ARG A 28 3.01 12.10 9.52
CA ARG A 28 2.73 13.52 9.81
C ARG A 28 3.23 13.93 11.20
N ALA A 29 3.38 12.98 12.12
CA ALA A 29 4.02 13.17 13.41
C ALA A 29 5.56 13.16 13.35
N ASN A 30 6.15 13.14 12.15
CA ASN A 30 7.60 13.10 11.92
C ASN A 30 8.29 11.85 12.51
N ASN A 31 7.55 10.74 12.67
CA ASN A 31 8.11 9.46 13.14
C ASN A 31 8.70 8.66 11.97
N ARG A 32 9.48 9.31 11.10
CA ARG A 32 10.16 8.67 9.97
C ARG A 32 11.60 8.32 10.31
N ASN A 33 12.07 7.22 9.72
CA ASN A 33 13.48 6.85 9.69
C ASN A 33 13.81 6.27 8.31
N GLY A 34 14.37 7.12 7.44
CA GLY A 34 14.66 6.78 6.04
C GLY A 34 13.40 6.31 5.31
N GLY A 35 13.48 5.12 4.69
CA GLY A 35 12.37 4.54 3.94
C GLY A 35 11.26 3.88 4.77
N TYR A 36 11.24 4.03 6.09
CA TYR A 36 10.22 3.46 6.97
C TYR A 36 9.91 4.39 8.16
N LEU A 37 9.17 3.90 9.15
CA LEU A 37 8.89 4.56 10.40
C LEU A 37 10.04 4.33 11.40
N SER A 38 10.26 5.31 12.28
CA SER A 38 11.11 5.15 13.46
C SER A 38 10.56 4.07 14.40
N ASP A 39 11.34 3.62 15.39
CA ASP A 39 10.86 2.59 16.33
C ASP A 39 9.62 3.06 17.11
N ILE A 40 9.55 4.35 17.44
CA ILE A 40 8.36 4.99 18.03
C ILE A 40 7.17 4.90 17.05
N GLY A 41 7.38 5.26 15.78
CA GLY A 41 6.34 5.18 14.76
C GLY A 41 5.85 3.75 14.52
N GLN A 42 6.76 2.76 14.53
CA GLN A 42 6.40 1.36 14.38
C GLN A 42 5.56 0.83 15.56
N ALA A 43 5.94 1.18 16.80
CA ALA A 43 5.19 0.82 17.99
C ALA A 43 3.79 1.46 18.00
N ASN A 44 3.72 2.74 17.66
CA ASN A 44 2.45 3.47 17.57
C ASN A 44 1.54 2.92 16.46
N LEU A 45 2.09 2.66 15.26
CA LEU A 45 1.36 2.06 14.15
C LEU A 45 0.74 0.72 14.55
N HIS A 46 1.54 -0.16 15.18
CA HIS A 46 1.08 -1.47 15.63
C HIS A 46 -0.05 -1.35 16.65
N LYS A 47 0.13 -0.48 17.66
CA LYS A 47 -0.88 -0.21 18.69
C LYS A 47 -2.17 0.34 18.08
N LYS A 48 -2.08 1.45 17.34
CA LYS A 48 -3.23 2.12 16.70
C LYS A 48 -4.01 1.19 15.79
N PHE A 49 -3.32 0.38 14.98
CA PHE A 49 -3.99 -0.55 14.09
C PHE A 49 -4.81 -1.58 14.88
N ASN A 50 -4.21 -2.24 15.87
CA ASN A 50 -4.90 -3.28 16.64
C ASN A 50 -6.06 -2.72 17.47
N GLU A 51 -5.87 -1.57 18.12
CA GLU A 51 -6.93 -0.88 18.88
C GLU A 51 -8.12 -0.49 17.99
N ARG A 52 -7.86 0.12 16.82
CA ARG A 52 -8.93 0.62 15.93
C ARG A 52 -9.63 -0.48 15.15
N SER A 53 -8.91 -1.54 14.80
CA SER A 53 -9.47 -2.65 14.02
C SER A 53 -10.07 -3.76 14.88
N GLY A 54 -9.81 -3.76 16.20
CA GLY A 54 -10.16 -4.87 17.08
C GLY A 54 -9.42 -6.17 16.76
N ARG A 55 -8.37 -6.11 15.93
CA ARG A 55 -7.56 -7.27 15.55
C ARG A 55 -6.34 -7.38 16.47
N ASN A 56 -5.74 -8.56 16.48
CA ASN A 56 -4.51 -8.83 17.23
C ASN A 56 -3.40 -9.30 16.28
N TYR A 57 -3.04 -8.42 15.34
CA TYR A 57 -1.96 -8.72 14.39
C TYR A 57 -0.60 -8.47 15.02
N SER A 58 0.36 -9.35 14.75
CA SER A 58 1.73 -9.15 15.24
C SER A 58 2.45 -8.03 14.51
N THR A 59 3.54 -7.56 15.11
CA THR A 59 4.49 -6.65 14.48
C THR A 59 4.98 -7.16 13.11
N ARG A 60 5.15 -8.49 12.97
CA ARG A 60 5.56 -9.09 11.69
C ARG A 60 4.48 -8.94 10.62
N GLN A 61 3.21 -9.18 10.96
CA GLN A 61 2.11 -9.00 10.02
C GLN A 61 1.95 -7.54 9.58
N ILE A 62 2.08 -6.59 10.52
CA ILE A 62 2.08 -5.14 10.23
C ILE A 62 3.23 -4.76 9.29
N LYS A 63 4.46 -5.20 9.60
CA LYS A 63 5.65 -4.92 8.79
C LYS A 63 5.54 -5.52 7.38
N ASN A 64 5.01 -6.74 7.28
CA ASN A 64 4.76 -7.37 5.98
C ASN A 64 3.74 -6.57 5.17
N ARG A 65 2.68 -6.05 5.80
CA ARG A 65 1.69 -5.20 5.11
C ARG A 65 2.31 -3.91 4.59
N TRP A 66 3.16 -3.25 5.38
CA TRP A 66 3.92 -2.09 4.90
C TRP A 66 4.72 -2.41 3.64
N GLY A 67 5.46 -3.52 3.63
CA GLY A 67 6.23 -3.96 2.47
C GLY A 67 5.37 -4.21 1.24
N VAL A 68 4.19 -4.84 1.42
CA VAL A 68 3.22 -5.04 0.33
C VAL A 68 2.72 -3.71 -0.22
N CYS A 69 2.25 -2.79 0.65
CA CYS A 69 1.76 -1.48 0.22
C CYS A 69 2.84 -0.67 -0.52
N ARG A 70 4.10 -0.72 -0.06
CA ARG A 70 5.20 -0.06 -0.75
C ARG A 70 5.45 -0.62 -2.15
N SER A 71 5.41 -1.96 -2.29
CA SER A 71 5.56 -2.61 -3.59
C SER A 71 4.42 -2.25 -4.55
N GLU A 72 3.19 -2.26 -4.04
CA GLU A 72 2.00 -1.86 -4.80
C GLU A 72 2.08 -0.40 -5.25
N TYR A 73 2.47 0.50 -4.35
CA TYR A 73 2.67 1.91 -4.67
C TYR A 73 3.76 2.13 -5.73
N ASN A 74 4.90 1.45 -5.62
CA ASN A 74 5.99 1.56 -6.60
C ASN A 74 5.53 1.09 -7.99
N THR A 75 4.84 -0.05 -8.04
CA THR A 75 4.25 -0.57 -9.30
C THR A 75 3.29 0.45 -9.90
N TRP A 76 2.38 0.98 -9.08
CA TRP A 76 1.40 1.97 -9.51
C TRP A 76 2.07 3.25 -10.03
N LYS A 77 3.11 3.74 -9.35
CA LYS A 77 3.90 4.91 -9.78
C LYS A 77 4.55 4.68 -11.14
N THR A 78 5.14 3.50 -11.37
CA THR A 78 5.70 3.11 -12.67
C THR A 78 4.62 3.08 -13.76
N LEU A 79 3.46 2.49 -13.49
CA LEU A 79 2.35 2.45 -14.45
C LEU A 79 1.86 3.85 -14.83
N ILE A 80 1.69 4.74 -13.85
CA ILE A 80 1.28 6.13 -14.09
C ILE A 80 2.32 6.87 -14.94
N GLN A 81 3.62 6.63 -14.70
CA GLN A 81 4.69 7.22 -15.50
C GLN A 81 4.67 6.70 -16.95
N GLN A 82 4.48 5.40 -17.16
CA GLN A 82 4.41 4.79 -18.49
C GLN A 82 3.13 5.19 -19.25
N ALA A 83 2.04 5.44 -18.54
CA ALA A 83 0.76 5.87 -19.08
C ALA A 83 0.67 7.39 -19.31
N SER A 84 1.78 8.12 -19.23
CA SER A 84 1.80 9.57 -19.46
C SER A 84 1.13 9.92 -20.79
N GLY A 85 0.10 10.75 -20.74
CA GLY A 85 -0.70 11.17 -21.89
C GLY A 85 -1.93 10.31 -22.21
N LEU A 86 -2.13 9.15 -21.55
CA LEU A 86 -3.32 8.30 -21.75
C LEU A 86 -4.54 8.75 -20.93
N GLY A 87 -4.32 9.52 -19.86
CA GLY A 87 -5.38 9.98 -18.97
C GLY A 87 -5.92 8.88 -18.04
N ARG A 88 -7.02 9.18 -17.35
CA ARG A 88 -7.74 8.24 -16.48
C ARG A 88 -9.16 8.01 -16.97
N ASP A 89 -9.66 6.80 -16.79
CA ASP A 89 -11.04 6.45 -17.04
C ASP A 89 -11.94 7.11 -15.98
N GLU A 90 -12.99 7.80 -16.42
CA GLU A 90 -13.84 8.61 -15.53
C GLU A 90 -14.67 7.77 -14.55
N HIS A 91 -14.96 6.50 -14.90
CA HIS A 91 -15.85 5.65 -14.11
C HIS A 91 -15.10 4.77 -13.12
N THR A 92 -13.98 4.20 -13.57
CA THR A 92 -13.16 3.28 -12.78
C THR A 92 -11.99 3.96 -12.09
N HIS A 93 -11.66 5.20 -12.48
CA HIS A 93 -10.46 5.93 -12.05
C HIS A 93 -9.14 5.21 -12.35
N THR A 94 -9.17 4.21 -13.24
CA THR A 94 -7.99 3.47 -13.72
C THR A 94 -7.31 4.19 -14.88
N ILE A 95 -6.18 3.65 -15.33
CA ILE A 95 -5.48 4.15 -16.51
C ILE A 95 -6.31 3.82 -17.76
N ALA A 96 -6.67 4.84 -18.54
CA ALA A 96 -7.43 4.71 -19.79
C ALA A 96 -6.55 4.23 -20.95
N ALA A 97 -6.04 3.00 -20.84
CA ALA A 97 -5.14 2.38 -21.82
C ALA A 97 -5.80 1.22 -22.58
N THR A 98 -5.26 0.87 -23.75
CA THR A 98 -5.77 -0.26 -24.55
C THR A 98 -5.44 -1.61 -23.94
N ASN A 99 -6.11 -2.66 -24.43
CA ASN A 99 -5.82 -4.04 -24.01
C ASN A 99 -4.38 -4.46 -24.34
N GLU A 100 -3.84 -3.99 -25.46
CA GLU A 100 -2.48 -4.26 -25.92
C GLU A 100 -1.45 -3.60 -24.99
N TRP A 101 -1.70 -2.35 -24.59
CA TRP A 101 -0.85 -1.65 -23.61
C TRP A 101 -0.84 -2.40 -22.29
N TRP A 102 -2.01 -2.76 -21.75
CA TRP A 102 -2.10 -3.55 -20.52
C TRP A 102 -1.43 -4.92 -20.63
N ALA A 103 -1.50 -5.58 -21.79
CA ALA A 103 -0.83 -6.85 -22.01
C ALA A 103 0.70 -6.72 -21.98
N LEU A 104 1.26 -5.63 -22.52
CA LEU A 104 2.69 -5.34 -22.45
C LEU A 104 3.14 -5.04 -21.02
N GLU A 105 2.40 -4.20 -20.31
CA GLU A 105 2.76 -3.83 -18.93
C GLU A 105 2.61 -4.99 -17.96
N ILE A 106 1.56 -5.80 -18.07
CA ILE A 106 1.39 -7.00 -17.23
C ILE A 106 2.46 -8.05 -17.54
N LYS A 107 2.95 -8.13 -18.79
CA LYS A 107 4.05 -9.02 -19.15
C LYS A 107 5.38 -8.58 -18.52
N ALA A 108 5.63 -7.27 -18.42
CA ALA A 108 6.82 -6.73 -17.75
C ALA A 108 6.70 -6.79 -16.22
N HIS A 109 5.49 -6.54 -15.70
CA HIS A 109 5.16 -6.40 -14.28
C HIS A 109 3.89 -7.20 -13.96
N PRO A 110 3.96 -8.51 -13.68
CA PRO A 110 2.78 -9.33 -13.42
C PRO A 110 1.88 -8.79 -12.29
N GLU A 111 2.47 -8.12 -11.30
CA GLU A 111 1.78 -7.43 -10.22
C GLU A 111 0.86 -6.28 -10.68
N ALA A 112 1.10 -5.72 -11.87
CA ALA A 112 0.28 -4.68 -12.48
C ALA A 112 -1.13 -5.16 -12.84
N ALA A 113 -1.34 -6.47 -12.99
CA ALA A 113 -2.62 -7.04 -13.42
C ALA A 113 -3.79 -6.63 -12.51
N LYS A 114 -3.53 -6.44 -11.21
CA LYS A 114 -4.54 -6.00 -10.25
C LYS A 114 -5.05 -4.57 -10.51
N PHE A 115 -4.24 -3.75 -11.16
CA PHE A 115 -4.51 -2.32 -11.40
C PHE A 115 -5.26 -2.05 -12.71
N ARG A 116 -5.45 -3.08 -13.53
CA ARG A 116 -6.16 -2.97 -14.81
C ARG A 116 -7.62 -2.58 -14.65
N TYR A 117 -8.25 -3.02 -13.57
CA TYR A 117 -9.70 -2.86 -13.34
C TYR A 117 -10.02 -2.13 -12.04
N ALA A 118 -9.02 -1.73 -11.28
CA ALA A 118 -9.18 -0.95 -10.05
C ALA A 118 -7.95 -0.08 -9.84
N PRO A 119 -8.11 1.17 -9.36
CA PRO A 119 -6.98 2.03 -9.04
C PRO A 119 -6.27 1.52 -7.78
N LEU A 120 -5.12 2.11 -7.47
CA LEU A 120 -4.48 1.90 -6.19
C LEU A 120 -5.41 2.34 -5.05
N ALA A 121 -5.76 1.41 -4.17
CA ALA A 121 -6.56 1.74 -3.01
C ALA A 121 -5.83 2.75 -2.12
N GLU A 122 -6.56 3.77 -1.64
CA GLU A 122 -5.99 4.81 -0.78
C GLU A 122 -4.77 5.52 -1.42
N GLU A 123 -4.79 5.73 -2.75
CA GLU A 123 -3.69 6.29 -3.55
C GLU A 123 -3.07 7.55 -2.93
N GLU A 124 -3.89 8.53 -2.55
CA GLU A 124 -3.43 9.78 -1.93
C GLU A 124 -2.71 9.54 -0.60
N LYS A 125 -3.21 8.61 0.22
CA LYS A 125 -2.55 8.24 1.48
C LYS A 125 -1.24 7.49 1.22
N MET A 126 -1.20 6.65 0.19
CA MET A 126 0.04 5.98 -0.20
C MET A 126 1.09 6.95 -0.72
N LEU A 127 0.69 7.99 -1.47
CA LEU A 127 1.56 9.10 -1.85
C LEU A 127 2.13 9.81 -0.62
N ASP A 128 1.26 10.21 0.32
CA ASP A 128 1.66 10.83 1.59
C ASP A 128 2.62 9.94 2.39
N VAL A 129 2.50 8.62 2.32
CA VAL A 129 3.31 7.69 3.12
C VAL A 129 4.62 7.29 2.44
N PHE A 130 4.66 7.19 1.12
CA PHE A 130 5.81 6.60 0.42
C PHE A 130 6.61 7.59 -0.43
N ASP A 131 6.05 8.74 -0.80
CA ASP A 131 6.69 9.71 -1.70
C ASP A 131 7.17 11.00 -1.01
N THR A 132 6.71 11.27 0.22
CA THR A 132 7.20 12.38 1.04
C THR A 132 8.57 12.09 1.63
N THR A 133 9.58 11.93 0.79
CA THR A 133 10.98 12.09 1.22
C THR A 133 11.26 13.59 1.40
N CYS A 134 11.39 14.02 2.65
CA CYS A 134 12.40 15.01 3.00
C CYS A 134 13.68 14.25 3.37
#